data_AF-A0A3B9ET42-F1
#
_entry.id   AF-A0A3B9ET42-F1
#
_cell.length_a   1.000
_cell.length_b   1.000
_cell.length_c   1.000
_cell.angle_alpha   90.00
_cell.angle_beta   90.00
_cell.angle_gamma   90.00
#
_symmetry.space_group_name_H-M   'P 1'
#
loop_
_entity.id
_entity.type
_entity.pdbx_description
1 polymer ?
#
loop_
_entity_poly.entity_id
_entity_poly.type
_entity_poly.pdbx_seq_one_letter_code
_entity_poly.pdbx_strand_id
1 'polypeptide(L)'
;VFLLPSILAKMVICAGRPAPQINIQPGGYKLLETVYPNEARHCIETIGPANLNLQAATYSAPEGQNIHLLCVFTDTRGVSWVVQSSNTHFFDPFNGTFDNKWSPQKTFDPMGSEYSFSGLWLVVS
;
A
#
# COMPACT_ATOMS: atom_id res chain seq x y z
N VAL A 1 -3.22 -3.80 -15.62
CA VAL A 1 -3.62 -2.45 -15.18
C VAL A 1 -2.95 -2.21 -13.84
N PHE A 2 -2.01 -1.27 -13.77
CA PHE A 2 -1.37 -0.90 -12.50
C PHE A 2 -2.36 -0.05 -11.70
N LEU A 3 -2.76 -0.50 -10.52
CA LEU A 3 -3.60 0.29 -9.62
C LEU A 3 -2.69 1.21 -8.82
N LEU A 4 -2.64 2.48 -9.20
CA LEU A 4 -1.89 3.49 -8.47
C LEU A 4 -2.57 3.81 -7.12
N PRO A 5 -1.82 4.29 -6.10
CA PRO A 5 -2.37 4.63 -4.79
C PRO A 5 -3.55 5.61 -4.85
N SER A 6 -3.50 6.64 -5.69
CA SER A 6 -4.58 7.61 -5.89
C SER A 6 -5.84 6.95 -6.47
N ILE A 7 -5.68 6.08 -7.46
CA ILE A 7 -6.79 5.34 -8.07
C ILE A 7 -7.43 4.40 -7.04
N LEU A 8 -6.61 3.67 -6.28
CA LEU A 8 -7.09 2.77 -5.24
C LEU A 8 -7.85 3.52 -4.15
N ALA A 9 -7.32 4.67 -3.71
CA ALA A 9 -8.00 5.53 -2.76
C ALA A 9 -9.33 6.07 -3.30
N LYS A 10 -9.38 6.45 -4.58
CA LYS A 10 -10.62 6.88 -5.24
C LYS A 10 -11.66 5.76 -5.26
N MET A 11 -11.25 4.52 -5.54
CA MET A 11 -12.15 3.37 -5.52
C MET A 11 -12.73 3.12 -4.11
N VAL A 12 -11.90 3.21 -3.07
CA VAL A 12 -12.36 3.10 -1.67
C VAL A 12 -13.42 4.14 -1.36
N ILE A 13 -13.18 5.41 -1.72
CA ILE A 13 -14.16 6.49 -1.54
C ILE A 13 -15.45 6.24 -2.33
N CYS A 14 -15.33 5.83 -3.60
CA CYS A 14 -16.48 5.51 -4.45
C CYS A 14 -17.30 4.32 -3.93
N ALA A 15 -16.68 3.41 -3.18
CA ALA A 15 -17.35 2.31 -2.49
C ALA A 15 -18.08 2.74 -1.20
N GLY A 16 -18.14 4.05 -0.91
CA GLY A 16 -18.86 4.60 0.25
C GLY A 16 -18.06 4.57 1.55
N ARG A 17 -16.74 4.30 1.48
CA ARG A 17 -15.85 4.33 2.65
C ARG A 17 -15.28 5.74 2.87
N PRO A 18 -14.85 6.07 4.10
CA PRO A 18 -14.06 7.27 4.36
C PRO A 18 -12.80 7.32 3.48
N ALA A 19 -12.27 8.52 3.28
CA ALA A 19 -10.99 8.70 2.59
C ALA A 19 -9.89 7.92 3.32
N PRO A 20 -9.16 7.02 2.64
CA PRO A 20 -8.11 6.24 3.29
C PRO A 20 -6.89 7.11 3.55
N GLN A 21 -6.10 6.72 4.55
CA GLN A 21 -4.78 7.28 4.76
C GLN A 21 -3.76 6.55 3.88
N ILE A 22 -2.96 7.28 3.10
CA ILE A 22 -1.81 6.74 2.37
C ILE A 22 -0.55 7.05 3.15
N ASN A 23 0.19 6.00 3.50
CA ASN A 23 1.48 6.09 4.18
C ASN A 23 2.59 5.64 3.23
N ILE A 24 3.65 6.43 3.16
CA ILE A 24 4.80 6.18 2.30
C ILE A 24 6.08 6.45 3.08
N GLN A 25 6.95 5.45 3.15
CA GLN A 25 8.30 5.59 3.68
C GLN A 25 9.18 6.42 2.73
N PRO A 26 10.22 7.12 3.22
CA PRO A 26 11.08 7.96 2.37
C PRO A 26 11.67 7.23 1.15
N GLY A 27 12.08 5.97 1.32
CA GLY A 27 12.58 5.13 0.21
C GLY A 27 11.48 4.81 -0.82
N GLY A 28 10.29 4.44 -0.34
CA GLY A 28 9.11 4.22 -1.17
C GLY A 28 8.64 5.47 -1.90
N TYR A 29 8.73 6.65 -1.27
CA TYR A 29 8.34 7.91 -1.87
C TYR A 29 9.26 8.29 -3.04
N LYS A 30 10.58 8.15 -2.86
CA LYS A 30 11.55 8.36 -3.94
C LYS A 30 11.26 7.44 -5.13
N LEU A 31 10.93 6.19 -4.87
CA LEU A 31 10.60 5.22 -5.90
C LEU A 31 9.28 5.55 -6.60
N LEU A 32 8.24 5.92 -5.85
CA LEU A 32 6.94 6.33 -6.39
C LEU A 32 7.09 7.48 -7.38
N GLU A 33 7.77 8.56 -7.01
CA GLU A 33 7.95 9.72 -7.89
C GLU A 33 8.88 9.44 -9.08
N THR A 34 9.79 8.49 -8.94
CA THR A 34 10.66 8.08 -10.07
C THR A 34 9.87 7.31 -11.13
N VAL A 35 8.99 6.39 -10.70
CA VAL A 35 8.25 5.52 -11.61
C VAL A 35 6.95 6.18 -12.10
N TYR A 36 6.27 6.93 -11.24
CA TYR A 36 5.00 7.60 -11.50
C TYR A 36 5.08 9.08 -11.07
N PRO A 37 5.64 9.96 -11.92
CA PRO A 37 5.75 11.38 -11.60
C PRO A 37 4.38 11.99 -11.31
N ASN A 38 4.30 12.83 -10.28
CA ASN A 38 3.09 13.51 -9.79
C ASN A 38 2.08 12.62 -9.05
N GLU A 39 2.37 11.35 -8.79
CA GLU A 39 1.40 10.48 -8.11
C GLU A 39 1.09 10.96 -6.68
N ALA A 40 2.05 11.56 -5.97
CA ALA A 40 1.76 12.18 -4.67
C ALA A 40 0.80 13.36 -4.79
N ARG A 41 0.91 14.16 -5.86
CA ARG A 41 -0.04 15.26 -6.13
C ARG A 41 -1.45 14.72 -6.35
N HIS A 42 -1.60 13.67 -7.16
CA HIS A 42 -2.91 13.03 -7.38
C HIS A 42 -3.48 12.41 -6.10
N CYS A 43 -2.62 11.87 -5.22
CA CYS A 43 -3.04 11.43 -3.90
C CYS A 43 -3.61 12.59 -3.09
N ILE A 44 -2.92 13.73 -3.02
CA ILE A 44 -3.40 14.93 -2.31
C ILE A 44 -4.76 15.40 -2.87
N GLU A 45 -4.92 15.43 -4.18
CA GLU A 45 -6.18 15.82 -4.83
C GLU A 45 -7.33 14.83 -4.52
N THR A 46 -7.00 13.56 -4.28
CA THR A 46 -7.99 12.50 -4.05
C THR A 46 -8.40 12.38 -2.59
N ILE A 47 -7.45 12.34 -1.66
CA ILE A 47 -7.68 12.07 -0.23
C ILE A 47 -7.43 13.28 0.66
N GLY A 48 -6.94 14.39 0.11
CA GLY A 48 -6.52 15.57 0.87
C GLY A 48 -5.12 15.40 1.50
N PRO A 49 -4.43 16.52 1.78
CA PRO A 49 -3.05 16.48 2.29
C PRO A 49 -2.96 15.89 3.69
N ALA A 50 -4.02 15.99 4.50
CA ALA A 50 -4.06 15.44 5.85
C ALA A 50 -4.02 13.90 5.88
N ASN A 51 -4.44 13.23 4.80
CA ASN A 51 -4.46 11.78 4.70
C ASN A 51 -3.24 11.20 3.96
N LEU A 52 -2.31 12.04 3.49
CA LEU A 52 -1.08 11.60 2.84
C LEU A 52 0.13 11.82 3.77
N ASN A 53 0.77 10.74 4.19
CA ASN A 53 2.00 10.76 4.98
C ASN A 53 3.19 10.29 4.14
N LEU A 54 4.02 11.24 3.69
CA LEU A 54 5.22 10.97 2.89
C LEU A 54 6.48 10.64 3.72
N GLN A 55 6.36 10.63 5.05
CA GLN A 55 7.43 10.35 6.01
C GLN A 55 6.95 9.29 7.00
N ALA A 56 6.29 8.26 6.47
CA ALA A 56 5.73 7.22 7.32
C ALA A 56 6.83 6.45 8.06
N ALA A 57 6.50 6.05 9.29
CA ALA A 57 7.36 5.22 10.11
C ALA A 57 7.55 3.82 9.53
N THR A 58 8.24 2.96 10.26
CA THR A 58 8.27 1.52 9.96
C THR A 58 6.85 0.98 9.93
N TYR A 59 6.56 0.11 8.94
CA TYR A 59 5.23 -0.47 8.82
C TYR A 59 4.91 -1.31 10.06
N SER A 60 3.67 -1.21 10.52
CA SER A 60 3.10 -2.07 11.56
C SER A 60 1.77 -2.67 11.08
N ALA A 61 1.48 -3.88 11.56
CA ALA A 61 0.22 -4.55 11.29
C ALA A 61 -0.97 -3.65 11.67
N PRO A 62 -2.12 -3.77 10.97
CA PRO A 62 -3.32 -3.02 11.31
C PRO A 62 -3.79 -3.32 12.73
N GLU A 63 -4.19 -2.26 13.43
CA GLU A 63 -4.86 -2.35 14.73
C GLU A 63 -6.37 -2.16 14.57
N GLY A 64 -7.15 -2.80 15.46
CA GLY A 64 -8.60 -2.68 15.48
C GLY A 64 -9.26 -3.24 14.21
N GLN A 65 -10.16 -2.46 13.61
CA GLN A 65 -10.91 -2.86 12.41
C GLN A 65 -10.28 -2.38 11.10
N ASN A 66 -9.07 -1.82 11.16
CA ASN A 66 -8.41 -1.29 9.97
C ASN A 66 -7.98 -2.43 9.04
N ILE A 67 -8.05 -2.16 7.74
CA ILE A 67 -7.48 -2.99 6.69
C ILE A 67 -6.33 -2.21 6.07
N HIS A 68 -5.16 -2.85 6.00
CA HIS A 68 -4.01 -2.29 5.32
C HIS A 68 -3.92 -2.88 3.91
N LEU A 69 -3.80 -2.03 2.89
CA LEU A 69 -3.46 -2.44 1.53
C LEU A 69 -1.99 -2.09 1.31
N LEU A 70 -1.11 -3.08 1.25
CA LEU A 70 0.32 -2.87 1.09
C LEU A 70 0.68 -2.95 -0.38
N CYS A 71 1.40 -1.94 -0.86
CA CYS A 71 1.94 -1.96 -2.22
C CYS A 71 3.23 -2.76 -2.25
N VAL A 72 3.31 -3.71 -3.18
CA VAL A 72 4.45 -4.59 -3.39
C VAL A 72 4.90 -4.52 -4.84
N PHE A 73 6.20 -4.67 -5.07
CA PHE A 73 6.75 -4.94 -6.39
C PHE A 73 6.78 -6.43 -6.61
N THR A 74 6.41 -6.85 -7.82
CA THR A 74 6.54 -8.22 -8.25
C THR A 74 7.37 -8.31 -9.52
N ASP A 75 8.16 -9.37 -9.63
CA ASP A 75 9.06 -9.55 -10.79
C ASP A 75 8.29 -9.74 -12.10
N THR A 76 7.07 -10.29 -12.02
CA THR A 76 6.26 -10.68 -13.18
C THR A 76 5.11 -9.71 -13.47
N ARG A 77 4.60 -8.99 -12.47
CA ARG A 77 3.42 -8.11 -12.62
C ARG A 77 3.73 -6.64 -12.36
N GLY A 78 4.95 -6.32 -11.90
CA GLY A 78 5.30 -4.99 -11.39
C GLY A 78 4.52 -4.65 -10.12
N VAL A 79 4.00 -3.42 -10.00
CA VAL A 79 3.24 -2.98 -8.83
C VAL A 79 1.97 -3.80 -8.63
N SER A 80 1.82 -4.37 -7.43
CA SER A 80 0.65 -5.12 -6.96
C SER A 80 0.29 -4.72 -5.53
N TRP A 81 -0.86 -5.19 -5.05
CA TRP A 81 -1.36 -4.88 -3.71
C TRP A 81 -1.69 -6.16 -2.96
N VAL A 82 -1.24 -6.25 -1.72
CA VAL A 82 -1.61 -7.33 -0.80
C VAL A 82 -2.38 -6.76 0.36
N VAL A 83 -3.37 -7.49 0.82
CA VAL A 83 -4.30 -7.07 1.87
C VAL A 83 -3.85 -7.68 3.20
N GLN A 84 -3.75 -6.86 4.23
CA GLN A 84 -3.56 -7.33 5.60
C GLN A 84 -4.71 -6.85 6.49
N SER A 85 -5.28 -7.79 7.25
CA SER A 85 -6.24 -7.50 8.33
C SER A 85 -5.60 -7.79 9.69
N SER A 86 -6.36 -7.59 10.78
CA SER A 86 -5.93 -7.77 12.18
C SER A 86 -5.27 -9.12 12.51
N ASN A 87 -5.44 -10.14 11.66
CA ASN A 87 -5.06 -11.52 11.96
C ASN A 87 -3.66 -11.89 11.44
N THR A 88 -2.76 -10.92 11.22
CA THR A 88 -1.38 -11.14 10.71
C THR A 88 -1.26 -11.83 9.35
N HIS A 89 -2.37 -12.16 8.70
CA HIS A 89 -2.40 -12.80 7.39
C HIS A 89 -2.34 -11.76 6.28
N PHE A 90 -1.48 -12.03 5.30
CA PHE A 90 -1.43 -11.30 4.04
C PHE A 90 -2.16 -12.09 2.98
N PHE A 91 -3.05 -11.43 2.27
CA PHE A 91 -3.82 -11.99 1.16
C PHE A 91 -3.41 -11.30 -0.13
N ASP A 92 -2.94 -12.08 -1.11
CA ASP A 92 -2.77 -11.57 -2.48
C ASP A 92 -4.08 -11.80 -3.26
N PRO A 93 -4.84 -10.74 -3.60
CA PRO A 93 -6.10 -10.85 -4.31
C PRO A 93 -5.96 -11.37 -5.75
N PHE A 94 -4.76 -11.36 -6.33
CA PHE A 94 -4.55 -11.82 -7.69
C PHE A 94 -4.58 -13.35 -7.83
N ASN A 95 -3.93 -14.06 -6.90
CA ASN A 95 -3.82 -15.52 -6.94
C ASN A 95 -4.59 -16.21 -5.80
N GLY A 96 -5.18 -15.42 -4.88
CA GLY A 96 -5.95 -15.92 -3.75
C GLY A 96 -5.08 -16.53 -2.64
N THR A 97 -3.77 -16.32 -2.66
CA THR A 97 -2.85 -16.91 -1.68
C THR A 97 -2.88 -16.16 -0.34
N PHE A 98 -2.70 -16.92 0.73
CA PHE A 98 -2.54 -16.41 2.09
C PHE A 98 -1.13 -16.73 2.58
N ASP A 99 -0.35 -15.71 2.94
CA ASP A 99 0.96 -15.85 3.56
C ASP A 99 0.90 -15.38 5.02
N ASN A 100 1.42 -16.19 5.93
CA ASN A 100 1.44 -15.96 7.37
C ASN A 100 2.86 -15.71 7.94
N LYS A 101 3.89 -15.64 7.10
CA LYS A 101 5.30 -15.50 7.53
C LYS A 101 5.93 -14.16 7.19
N TRP A 102 5.25 -13.34 6.40
CA TRP A 102 5.78 -12.03 6.03
C TRP A 102 5.58 -11.00 7.15
N SER A 103 6.54 -10.10 7.33
CA SER A 103 6.46 -8.97 8.24
C SER A 103 7.24 -7.81 7.63
N PRO A 104 6.65 -7.07 6.68
CA PRO A 104 7.34 -5.95 6.05
C PRO A 104 7.51 -4.85 7.09
N GLN A 105 8.74 -4.44 7.33
CA GLN A 105 9.05 -3.32 8.21
C GLN A 105 9.50 -2.12 7.36
N LYS A 106 10.31 -2.37 6.32
CA LYS A 106 10.98 -1.36 5.50
C LYS A 106 10.81 -1.64 4.00
N THR A 107 10.93 -0.58 3.20
CA THR A 107 11.01 -0.68 1.74
C THR A 107 12.03 -1.74 1.31
N PHE A 108 11.63 -2.55 0.33
CA PHE A 108 12.32 -3.71 -0.24
C PHE A 108 12.37 -4.98 0.64
N ASP A 109 11.65 -5.03 1.76
CA ASP A 109 11.52 -6.27 2.52
C ASP A 109 10.81 -7.35 1.69
N PRO A 110 11.41 -8.54 1.51
CA PRO A 110 10.89 -9.56 0.62
C PRO A 110 9.66 -10.28 1.21
N MET A 111 8.64 -10.51 0.39
CA MET A 111 7.49 -11.39 0.68
C MET A 111 7.62 -12.65 -0.17
N GLY A 112 8.37 -13.63 0.31
CA GLY A 112 8.78 -14.76 -0.52
C GLY A 112 9.71 -14.33 -1.66
N SER A 113 9.79 -15.14 -2.72
CA SER A 113 10.79 -14.95 -3.79
C SER A 113 10.40 -13.91 -4.84
N GLU A 114 9.11 -13.62 -5.02
CA GLU A 114 8.62 -12.85 -6.15
C GLU A 114 8.13 -11.45 -5.80
N TYR A 115 8.15 -11.07 -4.52
CA TYR A 115 7.53 -9.85 -4.03
C TYR A 115 8.47 -9.09 -3.13
N SER A 116 8.39 -7.76 -3.18
CA SER A 116 9.12 -6.86 -2.29
C SER A 116 8.25 -5.71 -1.84
N PHE A 117 8.25 -5.39 -0.54
CA PHE A 117 7.49 -4.27 -0.02
C PHE A 117 7.94 -2.96 -0.66
N SER A 118 7.01 -2.11 -1.09
CA SER A 118 7.37 -0.80 -1.64
C SER A 118 7.62 0.27 -0.57
N GLY A 119 7.33 0.00 0.70
CA GLY A 119 7.28 1.03 1.73
C GLY A 119 6.01 1.88 1.68
N LEU A 120 5.02 1.50 0.86
CA LEU A 120 3.76 2.20 0.71
C LEU A 120 2.59 1.32 1.14
N TRP A 121 1.66 1.88 1.92
CA TRP A 121 0.41 1.21 2.28
C TRP A 121 -0.73 2.20 2.46
N LEU A 122 -1.96 1.72 2.21
CA LEU A 122 -3.20 2.42 2.53
C LEU A 122 -3.78 1.85 3.82
N VAL A 123 -4.36 2.72 4.64
CA VAL A 123 -5.19 2.36 5.79
C VAL A 123 -6.63 2.67 5.44
N VAL A 124 -7.47 1.63 5.45
CA VAL A 124 -8.92 1.70 5.21
C VAL A 124 -9.64 1.37 6.50
N SER A 125 -10.58 2.22 6.90
CA SER A 125 -11.42 2.07 8.11
C SER A 125 -12.87 1.71 7.79
#